data_AF-A0A7X7LK11-F1
#
_entry.id   AF-A0A7X7LK11-F1
#
_cell.length_a   1.000
_cell.length_b   1.000
_cell.length_c   1.000
_cell.angle_alpha   90.00
_cell.angle_beta   90.00
_cell.angle_gamma   90.00
#
_symmetry.space_group_name_H-M   'P 1'
#
loop_
_entity.id
_entity.type
_entity.pdbx_description
1 polymer ?
#
loop_
_entity_poly.entity_id
_entity_poly.type
_entity_poly.pdbx_seq_one_letter_code
_entity_poly.pdbx_strand_id
1 'polypeptide(L)'
;MRNCILLIVLFFCFASSLTAKVTLPALVGDNMVLQQQSDVKIWGWSKPNASIDVKTSWGARGATISDNQGNWVLTIATPASSFTQHTITVSDGEPITINNVLVGEVWLCSGQSNMEMTFAGVWGSPVIGANQTIAESGLYPNLRLFSVEKNSATQPQKDCKGSWRISSPAATKEFIAIGYFFGLQLHKILNVPVGIINATWGGTIIEAWIDAESQKSFTDVDLNLLNDEKFPVFQKPISCFNGMIAPLVNYSLRGFLWYQGESNVPRFSTYADKMLALIKSWRTLWADDEMPFFYAEIAPYNYAANRLDLTEAQINAALLREQQARVMGLINNVGMVCTNDLVFPYERDEIHPSNKVDVAKRFIYWALRNTYGFGEALSVIGPQYKSMKVEKGRVILSFDGVDGEGIMIKGDINGFEIAGSDQVFYPAMASKVFPNLNQLSVFSDKVTEPVAVRYCFKNFAIGNVSNVYGQPMVPFRTDSW
;
A
#
# COMPACT_ATOMS: atom_id res chain seq x y z
N MET A 1 -7.05 -2.83 -90.71
CA MET A 1 -8.33 -3.41 -90.26
C MET A 1 -8.05 -4.48 -89.21
N ARG A 2 -8.68 -4.35 -88.03
CA ARG A 2 -8.97 -5.41 -87.04
C ARG A 2 -7.75 -5.96 -86.27
N ASN A 3 -7.68 -6.04 -84.95
CA ASN A 3 -8.61 -5.77 -83.85
C ASN A 3 -7.77 -5.44 -82.60
N CYS A 4 -8.10 -4.35 -81.91
CA CYS A 4 -7.74 -4.13 -80.50
C CYS A 4 -8.85 -4.70 -79.60
N ILE A 5 -8.56 -4.77 -78.28
CA ILE A 5 -9.50 -4.88 -77.14
C ILE A 5 -9.85 -6.35 -76.80
N LEU A 6 -9.79 -6.89 -75.57
CA LEU A 6 -9.57 -6.39 -74.20
C LEU A 6 -9.05 -7.59 -73.38
N LEU A 7 -8.00 -7.45 -72.56
CA LEU A 7 -7.67 -8.46 -71.53
C LEU A 7 -8.02 -7.85 -70.17
N ILE A 8 -9.17 -8.25 -69.61
CA ILE A 8 -9.57 -7.91 -68.24
C ILE A 8 -8.79 -8.84 -67.31
N VAL A 9 -7.76 -8.30 -66.66
CA VAL A 9 -7.09 -8.97 -65.54
C VAL A 9 -7.92 -8.70 -64.28
N LEU A 10 -8.72 -9.68 -63.87
CA LEU A 10 -9.39 -9.69 -62.57
C LEU A 10 -8.33 -9.93 -61.49
N PHE A 11 -7.86 -8.86 -60.86
CA PHE A 11 -7.00 -8.95 -59.69
C PHE A 11 -7.87 -9.34 -58.49
N PHE A 12 -7.95 -10.64 -58.19
CA PHE A 12 -8.54 -11.14 -56.95
C PHE A 12 -7.65 -10.68 -55.80
N CYS A 13 -8.01 -9.56 -55.16
CA CYS A 13 -7.50 -9.22 -53.84
C CYS A 13 -7.99 -10.28 -52.86
N PHE A 14 -7.19 -11.31 -52.60
CA PHE A 14 -7.31 -12.12 -51.40
C PHE A 14 -7.05 -11.19 -50.22
N ALA A 15 -8.12 -10.61 -49.68
CA ALA A 15 -8.09 -10.01 -48.35
C ALA A 15 -7.89 -11.18 -47.36
N SER A 16 -6.64 -11.49 -47.07
CA SER A 16 -6.28 -12.30 -45.91
C SER A 16 -6.86 -11.59 -44.70
N SER A 17 -8.00 -12.11 -44.24
CA SER A 17 -8.65 -11.65 -43.02
C SER A 17 -7.70 -12.02 -41.90
N LEU A 18 -6.88 -11.07 -41.44
CA LEU A 18 -6.12 -11.24 -40.21
C LEU A 18 -7.12 -11.62 -39.11
N THR A 19 -7.10 -12.88 -38.68
CA THR A 19 -7.81 -13.32 -37.49
C THR A 19 -7.04 -12.78 -36.29
N ALA A 20 -7.37 -11.55 -35.88
CA ALA A 20 -6.92 -11.03 -34.61
C ALA A 20 -7.48 -11.93 -33.51
N LYS A 21 -6.60 -12.78 -32.97
CA LYS A 21 -6.80 -13.69 -31.85
C LYS A 21 -7.04 -12.87 -30.58
N VAL A 22 -7.85 -13.40 -29.65
CA VAL A 22 -7.98 -12.85 -28.28
C VAL A 22 -6.60 -12.51 -27.71
N THR A 23 -6.48 -11.34 -27.10
CA THR A 23 -5.33 -10.96 -26.28
C THR A 23 -5.80 -10.64 -24.86
N LEU A 24 -4.96 -10.97 -23.89
CA LEU A 24 -5.24 -10.80 -22.47
C LEU A 24 -4.23 -9.82 -21.87
N PRO A 25 -4.63 -9.04 -20.85
CA PRO A 25 -3.71 -8.18 -20.11
C PRO A 25 -2.68 -9.02 -19.36
N ALA A 26 -1.56 -8.41 -18.98
CA ALA A 26 -0.48 -9.09 -18.26
C ALA A 26 -0.93 -9.74 -16.93
N LEU A 27 -1.92 -9.17 -16.25
CA LEU A 27 -2.47 -9.70 -15.00
C LEU A 27 -3.25 -11.01 -15.20
N VAL A 28 -3.83 -11.22 -16.38
CA VAL A 28 -4.64 -12.40 -16.71
C VAL A 28 -3.76 -13.35 -17.51
N GLY A 29 -2.93 -14.10 -16.79
CA GLY A 29 -1.90 -14.95 -17.37
C GLY A 29 -1.51 -16.11 -16.47
N ASP A 30 -0.56 -16.91 -16.95
CA ASP A 30 -0.11 -18.13 -16.27
C ASP A 30 0.37 -17.81 -14.84
N ASN A 31 0.22 -18.76 -13.92
CA ASN A 31 0.62 -18.66 -12.52
C ASN A 31 -0.19 -17.67 -11.66
N MET A 32 -1.24 -17.04 -12.17
CA MET A 32 -2.00 -16.05 -11.39
C MET A 32 -2.76 -16.65 -10.20
N VAL A 33 -3.19 -15.78 -9.27
CA VAL A 33 -4.08 -16.14 -8.15
C VAL A 33 -5.35 -15.32 -8.25
N LEU A 34 -6.49 -15.98 -8.41
CA LEU A 34 -7.79 -15.31 -8.37
C LEU A 34 -8.32 -15.23 -6.93
N GLN A 35 -9.01 -14.14 -6.60
CA GLN A 35 -9.68 -13.97 -5.32
C GLN A 35 -10.74 -15.07 -5.11
N GLN A 36 -10.69 -15.77 -3.98
CA GLN A 36 -11.61 -16.86 -3.64
C GLN A 36 -12.99 -16.35 -3.23
N GLN A 37 -14.00 -17.21 -3.40
CA GLN A 37 -15.40 -16.95 -2.99
C GLN A 37 -15.90 -15.59 -3.45
N SER A 38 -15.57 -15.23 -4.69
CA SER A 38 -15.84 -13.93 -5.28
C SER A 38 -16.30 -14.09 -6.72
N ASP A 39 -16.98 -13.06 -7.20
CA ASP A 39 -17.17 -12.84 -8.62
C ASP A 39 -15.93 -12.10 -9.16
N VAL A 40 -15.13 -12.78 -9.97
CA VAL A 40 -13.89 -12.22 -10.55
C VAL A 40 -14.06 -11.93 -12.02
N LYS A 41 -13.38 -10.90 -12.52
CA LYS A 41 -13.41 -10.54 -13.93
C LYS A 41 -12.28 -11.22 -14.68
N ILE A 42 -12.60 -11.78 -15.83
CA ILE A 42 -11.65 -12.12 -16.89
C ILE A 42 -11.95 -11.14 -18.04
N TRP A 43 -10.93 -10.49 -18.57
CA TRP A 43 -11.09 -9.45 -19.58
C TRP A 43 -9.95 -9.47 -20.58
N GLY A 44 -10.13 -8.77 -21.69
CA GLY A 44 -9.12 -8.65 -22.72
C GLY A 44 -9.64 -7.92 -23.95
N TRP A 45 -8.98 -8.20 -25.06
CA TRP A 45 -9.31 -7.62 -26.36
C TRP A 45 -9.49 -8.73 -27.40
N SER A 46 -10.35 -8.48 -28.38
CA SER A 46 -10.54 -9.29 -29.59
C SER A 46 -11.02 -8.36 -30.71
N LYS A 47 -11.47 -8.91 -31.83
CA LYS A 47 -12.16 -8.14 -32.87
C LYS A 47 -13.44 -7.52 -32.32
N PRO A 48 -13.92 -6.38 -32.85
CA PRO A 48 -15.22 -5.84 -32.49
C PRO A 48 -16.37 -6.82 -32.73
N ASN A 49 -17.31 -6.90 -31.79
CA ASN A 49 -18.47 -7.79 -31.83
C ASN A 49 -18.15 -9.29 -31.97
N ALA A 50 -16.96 -9.72 -31.54
CA ALA A 50 -16.58 -11.13 -31.47
C ALA A 50 -17.27 -11.82 -30.29
N SER A 51 -17.77 -13.04 -30.50
CA SER A 51 -18.24 -13.90 -29.40
C SER A 51 -17.04 -14.48 -28.67
N ILE A 52 -16.99 -14.31 -27.36
CA ILE A 52 -15.91 -14.77 -26.48
C ILE A 52 -16.49 -15.80 -25.52
N ASP A 53 -15.93 -17.00 -25.52
CA ASP A 53 -16.23 -18.07 -24.58
C ASP A 53 -15.11 -18.20 -23.55
N VAL A 54 -15.47 -18.31 -22.27
CA VAL A 54 -14.55 -18.59 -21.17
C VAL A 54 -14.99 -19.85 -20.43
N LYS A 55 -14.05 -20.77 -20.21
CA LYS A 55 -14.28 -22.04 -19.51
C LYS A 55 -13.17 -22.26 -18.48
N THR A 56 -13.54 -22.76 -17.32
CA THR A 56 -12.60 -23.03 -16.22
C THR A 56 -12.57 -24.51 -15.91
N SER A 57 -11.43 -25.01 -15.44
CA SER A 57 -11.29 -26.41 -15.01
C SER A 57 -12.15 -26.78 -13.78
N TRP A 58 -12.63 -25.79 -13.00
CA TRP A 58 -13.56 -26.01 -11.88
C TRP A 58 -15.04 -25.94 -12.27
N GLY A 59 -15.34 -25.87 -13.57
CA GLY A 59 -16.69 -26.00 -14.10
C GLY A 59 -17.44 -24.68 -14.32
N ALA A 60 -16.91 -23.54 -13.87
CA ALA A 60 -17.45 -22.23 -14.24
C ALA A 60 -17.23 -21.98 -15.75
N ARG A 61 -18.25 -21.44 -16.41
CA ARG A 61 -18.23 -21.09 -17.84
C ARG A 61 -19.12 -19.88 -18.10
N GLY A 62 -18.80 -19.12 -19.12
CA GLY A 62 -19.64 -18.01 -19.59
C GLY A 62 -19.25 -17.58 -21.00
N ALA A 63 -20.11 -16.76 -21.60
CA ALA A 63 -19.87 -16.16 -22.90
C ALA A 63 -20.21 -14.67 -22.84
N THR A 64 -19.48 -13.87 -23.61
CA THR A 64 -19.71 -12.42 -23.76
C THR A 64 -19.41 -12.01 -25.20
N ILE A 65 -19.72 -10.77 -25.56
CA ILE A 65 -19.41 -10.20 -26.86
C ILE A 65 -18.52 -8.98 -26.64
N SER A 66 -17.44 -8.85 -27.40
CA SER A 66 -16.60 -7.66 -27.36
C SER A 66 -17.33 -6.44 -27.92
N ASP A 67 -17.04 -5.28 -27.34
CA ASP A 67 -17.62 -4.00 -27.77
C ASP A 67 -17.13 -3.57 -29.17
N ASN A 68 -17.58 -2.41 -29.64
CA ASN A 68 -17.18 -1.85 -30.93
C ASN A 68 -15.70 -1.41 -30.99
N GLN A 69 -14.98 -1.36 -29.86
CA GLN A 69 -13.53 -1.20 -29.78
C GLN A 69 -12.79 -2.52 -29.54
N GLY A 70 -13.51 -3.65 -29.47
CA GLY A 70 -12.94 -4.97 -29.24
C GLY A 70 -12.65 -5.30 -27.77
N ASN A 71 -12.98 -4.44 -26.79
CA ASN A 71 -12.82 -4.78 -25.37
C ASN A 71 -13.94 -5.73 -24.94
N TRP A 72 -13.62 -6.64 -24.02
CA TRP A 72 -14.62 -7.51 -23.41
C TRP A 72 -14.27 -7.76 -21.95
N VAL A 73 -15.30 -8.02 -21.16
CA VAL A 73 -15.18 -8.46 -19.77
C VAL A 73 -16.25 -9.51 -19.51
N LEU A 74 -15.87 -10.54 -18.75
CA LEU A 74 -16.77 -11.57 -18.27
C LEU A 74 -16.50 -11.80 -16.80
N THR A 75 -17.58 -11.83 -16.01
CA THR A 75 -17.53 -12.20 -14.60
C THR A 75 -17.69 -13.70 -14.45
N ILE A 76 -16.84 -14.32 -13.63
CA ILE A 76 -16.89 -15.74 -13.28
C ILE A 76 -16.81 -15.90 -11.76
N ALA A 77 -17.65 -16.79 -11.21
CA ALA A 77 -17.57 -17.14 -9.80
C ALA A 77 -16.36 -18.05 -9.52
N THR A 78 -15.61 -17.74 -8.47
CA THR A 78 -14.51 -18.57 -7.98
C THR A 78 -14.97 -19.46 -6.82
N PRO A 79 -14.43 -20.69 -6.71
CA PRO A 79 -14.70 -21.56 -5.57
C PRO A 79 -14.04 -21.02 -4.28
N ALA A 80 -14.26 -21.73 -3.18
CA ALA A 80 -13.38 -21.60 -2.02
C ALA A 80 -11.93 -21.96 -2.40
N SER A 81 -10.96 -21.39 -1.67
CA SER A 81 -9.54 -21.64 -1.92
C SER A 81 -9.18 -23.11 -1.82
N SER A 82 -8.20 -23.49 -2.65
CA SER A 82 -7.52 -24.78 -2.56
C SER A 82 -6.13 -24.67 -3.18
N PHE A 83 -5.25 -25.62 -2.88
CA PHE A 83 -3.94 -25.71 -3.54
C PHE A 83 -4.00 -26.41 -4.91
N THR A 84 -5.19 -26.68 -5.42
CA THR A 84 -5.39 -27.27 -6.75
C THR A 84 -5.03 -26.25 -7.82
N GLN A 85 -4.19 -26.65 -8.77
CA GLN A 85 -3.89 -25.84 -9.94
C GLN A 85 -5.01 -25.98 -10.97
N HIS A 86 -5.52 -24.84 -11.40
CA HIS A 86 -6.59 -24.75 -12.37
C HIS A 86 -6.09 -24.23 -13.72
N THR A 87 -6.89 -24.47 -14.75
CA THR A 87 -6.78 -23.82 -16.05
C THR A 87 -8.02 -22.98 -16.36
N ILE A 88 -7.83 -21.95 -17.18
CA ILE A 88 -8.90 -21.14 -17.78
C ILE A 88 -8.65 -21.08 -19.28
N THR A 89 -9.62 -21.49 -20.08
CA THR A 89 -9.58 -21.38 -21.53
C THR A 89 -10.47 -20.23 -21.99
N VAL A 90 -9.91 -19.30 -22.76
CA VAL A 90 -10.62 -18.19 -23.40
C VAL A 90 -10.57 -18.39 -24.92
N SER A 91 -11.68 -18.20 -25.64
CA SER A 91 -11.72 -18.42 -27.09
C SER A 91 -12.68 -17.47 -27.79
N ASP A 92 -12.25 -16.92 -28.92
CA ASP A 92 -13.10 -16.25 -29.92
C ASP A 92 -13.28 -17.08 -31.21
N GLY A 93 -13.09 -18.40 -31.08
CA GLY A 93 -12.86 -19.34 -32.18
C GLY A 93 -11.46 -19.94 -32.16
N GLU A 94 -10.46 -19.22 -31.63
CA GLU A 94 -9.10 -19.73 -31.39
C GLU A 94 -8.80 -19.76 -29.88
N PRO A 95 -8.69 -20.95 -29.24
CA PRO A 95 -8.54 -21.02 -27.80
C PRO A 95 -7.12 -20.63 -27.32
N ILE A 96 -7.07 -19.90 -26.21
CA ILE A 96 -5.89 -19.66 -25.36
C ILE A 96 -6.18 -20.28 -24.01
N THR A 97 -5.22 -21.00 -23.45
CA THR A 97 -5.34 -21.58 -22.10
C THR A 97 -4.33 -20.94 -21.17
N ILE A 98 -4.84 -20.39 -20.07
CA ILE A 98 -4.10 -19.90 -18.91
C ILE A 98 -3.88 -21.08 -17.97
N ASN A 99 -2.63 -21.31 -17.57
CA ASN A 99 -2.20 -22.46 -16.80
C ASN A 99 -1.78 -22.08 -15.38
N ASN A 100 -1.79 -23.06 -14.48
CA ASN A 100 -1.35 -22.91 -13.09
C ASN A 100 -2.06 -21.75 -12.36
N VAL A 101 -3.38 -21.64 -12.55
CA VAL A 101 -4.21 -20.66 -11.85
C VAL A 101 -4.53 -21.20 -10.46
N LEU A 102 -4.28 -20.41 -9.42
CA LEU A 102 -4.71 -20.72 -8.06
C LEU A 102 -5.93 -19.86 -7.67
N VAL A 103 -6.70 -20.32 -6.70
CA VAL A 103 -7.80 -19.56 -6.09
C VAL A 103 -7.50 -19.38 -4.61
N GLY A 104 -7.43 -18.14 -4.15
CA GLY A 104 -6.90 -17.78 -2.83
C GLY A 104 -7.15 -16.31 -2.47
N GLU A 105 -6.24 -15.70 -1.72
CA GLU A 105 -6.32 -14.28 -1.37
C GLU A 105 -5.40 -13.43 -2.25
N VAL A 106 -5.85 -12.24 -2.66
CA VAL A 106 -5.06 -11.32 -3.48
C VAL A 106 -4.99 -9.95 -2.84
N TRP A 107 -3.79 -9.40 -2.68
CA TRP A 107 -3.58 -8.08 -2.11
C TRP A 107 -2.70 -7.21 -3.01
N LEU A 108 -3.03 -5.92 -3.06
CA LEU A 108 -2.24 -4.92 -3.79
C LEU A 108 -1.38 -4.12 -2.80
N CYS A 109 -0.07 -4.11 -3.03
CA CYS A 109 0.89 -3.27 -2.33
C CYS A 109 1.26 -2.09 -3.21
N SER A 110 1.18 -0.87 -2.66
CA SER A 110 1.51 0.36 -3.38
C SER A 110 2.14 1.42 -2.46
N GLY A 111 2.59 2.52 -3.06
CA GLY A 111 3.31 3.60 -2.40
C GLY A 111 4.69 3.82 -2.99
N GLN A 112 5.63 4.26 -2.16
CA GLN A 112 6.99 4.65 -2.60
C GLN A 112 8.08 3.70 -2.09
N SER A 113 9.30 4.22 -1.96
CA SER A 113 10.54 3.45 -1.79
C SER A 113 10.54 2.53 -0.57
N ASN A 114 9.87 2.89 0.53
CA ASN A 114 9.76 2.04 1.70
C ASN A 114 8.84 0.81 1.48
N MET A 115 7.79 0.91 0.65
CA MET A 115 7.05 -0.25 0.15
C MET A 115 7.84 -1.01 -0.92
N GLU A 116 8.51 -0.28 -1.80
CA GLU A 116 9.23 -0.81 -2.97
C GLU A 116 10.48 -1.61 -2.59
N MET A 117 11.08 -1.34 -1.43
CA MET A 117 12.34 -1.96 -1.03
C MET A 117 12.27 -3.48 -1.14
N THR A 118 13.07 -4.04 -2.05
CA THR A 118 13.14 -5.47 -2.29
C THR A 118 14.04 -6.14 -1.27
N PHE A 119 14.09 -7.47 -1.27
CA PHE A 119 15.04 -8.20 -0.42
C PHE A 119 16.51 -7.96 -0.75
N ALA A 120 16.83 -7.33 -1.90
CA ALA A 120 18.18 -6.85 -2.17
C ALA A 120 18.59 -5.65 -1.29
N GLY A 121 17.64 -5.04 -0.58
CA GLY A 121 17.84 -3.85 0.23
C GLY A 121 18.13 -2.62 -0.63
N VAL A 122 18.67 -1.59 0.00
CA VAL A 122 19.22 -0.40 -0.66
C VAL A 122 20.63 -0.17 -0.14
N TRP A 123 21.37 0.74 -0.78
CA TRP A 123 22.70 1.10 -0.29
C TRP A 123 22.61 1.62 1.15
N GLY A 124 23.42 1.07 2.06
CA GLY A 124 23.43 1.47 3.47
C GLY A 124 22.39 0.76 4.36
N SER A 125 21.37 0.11 3.78
CA SER A 125 20.29 -0.50 4.55
C SER A 125 19.85 -1.87 4.00
N PRO A 126 20.18 -2.98 4.71
CA PRO A 126 19.70 -4.31 4.34
C PRO A 126 18.23 -4.50 4.74
N VAL A 127 17.59 -5.56 4.26
CA VAL A 127 16.33 -6.05 4.85
C VAL A 127 16.66 -7.09 5.92
N ILE A 128 16.18 -6.89 7.15
CA ILE A 128 16.34 -7.88 8.23
C ILE A 128 15.69 -9.20 7.83
N GLY A 129 16.43 -10.30 7.97
CA GLY A 129 15.94 -11.64 7.63
C GLY A 129 15.93 -11.98 6.13
N ALA A 130 16.53 -11.13 5.26
CA ALA A 130 16.47 -11.32 3.82
C ALA A 130 17.03 -12.67 3.35
N ASN A 131 18.26 -13.02 3.75
CA ASN A 131 18.90 -14.26 3.29
C ASN A 131 18.12 -15.51 3.68
N GLN A 132 17.62 -15.57 4.92
CA GLN A 132 16.80 -16.69 5.37
C GLN A 132 15.51 -16.78 4.56
N THR A 133 14.82 -15.65 4.37
CA THR A 133 13.56 -15.61 3.63
C THR A 133 13.74 -16.00 2.17
N ILE A 134 14.81 -15.52 1.52
CA ILE A 134 15.16 -15.90 0.15
C ILE A 134 15.47 -17.41 0.06
N ALA A 135 16.24 -17.96 1.01
CA ALA A 135 16.60 -19.37 1.00
C ALA A 135 15.39 -20.29 1.18
N GLU A 136 14.44 -19.89 2.02
CA GLU A 136 13.23 -20.67 2.31
C GLU A 136 12.09 -20.44 1.31
N SER A 137 12.17 -19.42 0.43
CA SER A 137 11.02 -18.99 -0.37
C SER A 137 10.50 -20.03 -1.35
N GLY A 138 11.36 -20.95 -1.79
CA GLY A 138 10.98 -22.09 -2.63
C GLY A 138 10.08 -23.12 -1.94
N LEU A 139 9.98 -23.09 -0.61
CA LEU A 139 9.06 -23.93 0.17
C LEU A 139 7.60 -23.48 0.04
N TYR A 140 7.35 -22.29 -0.52
CA TYR A 140 6.02 -21.70 -0.62
C TYR A 140 5.61 -21.49 -2.08
N PRO A 141 5.57 -22.55 -2.91
CA PRO A 141 5.23 -22.45 -4.33
C PRO A 141 3.74 -22.22 -4.56
N ASN A 142 2.97 -21.73 -3.57
CA ASN A 142 1.59 -21.25 -3.71
C ASN A 142 1.46 -19.75 -3.35
N LEU A 143 2.57 -19.12 -2.98
CA LEU A 143 2.71 -17.67 -2.97
C LEU A 143 3.12 -17.21 -4.39
N ARG A 144 2.37 -16.25 -4.94
CA ARG A 144 2.56 -15.73 -6.30
C ARG A 144 2.83 -14.23 -6.26
N LEU A 145 3.77 -13.81 -7.09
CA LEU A 145 4.35 -12.48 -7.05
C LEU A 145 4.13 -11.82 -8.41
N PHE A 146 3.47 -10.67 -8.45
CA PHE A 146 3.32 -9.88 -9.67
C PHE A 146 3.89 -8.49 -9.43
N SER A 147 4.86 -8.07 -10.22
CA SER A 147 5.37 -6.69 -10.19
C SER A 147 4.93 -5.95 -11.44
N VAL A 148 4.24 -4.84 -11.25
CA VAL A 148 3.93 -3.86 -12.29
C VAL A 148 5.21 -3.09 -12.62
N GLU A 149 5.62 -3.09 -13.88
CA GLU A 149 6.73 -2.24 -14.34
C GLU A 149 6.34 -0.77 -14.17
N LYS A 150 7.30 0.04 -13.69
CA LYS A 150 7.11 1.47 -13.51
C LYS A 150 6.71 2.13 -14.82
N ASN A 151 5.54 2.77 -14.81
CA ASN A 151 5.00 3.43 -15.97
C ASN A 151 4.28 4.72 -15.57
N SER A 152 4.73 5.83 -16.13
CA SER A 152 4.08 7.13 -15.94
C SER A 152 3.31 7.45 -17.20
N ALA A 153 2.01 7.63 -17.09
CA ALA A 153 1.15 7.88 -18.23
C ALA A 153 0.27 9.12 -18.05
N THR A 154 0.04 9.84 -19.13
CA THR A 154 -0.87 11.00 -19.15
C THR A 154 -2.34 10.59 -19.26
N GLN A 155 -2.62 9.34 -19.62
CA GLN A 155 -3.95 8.77 -19.73
C GLN A 155 -4.02 7.39 -19.07
N PRO A 156 -5.18 6.98 -18.52
CA PRO A 156 -5.37 5.63 -17.97
C PRO A 156 -4.97 4.55 -18.97
N GLN A 157 -4.06 3.68 -18.58
CA GLN A 157 -3.62 2.54 -19.39
C GLN A 157 -4.57 1.37 -19.21
N LYS A 158 -4.80 0.62 -20.30
CA LYS A 158 -5.66 -0.57 -20.31
C LYS A 158 -4.92 -1.86 -19.92
N ASP A 159 -3.59 -1.84 -20.01
CA ASP A 159 -2.71 -2.94 -19.63
C ASP A 159 -1.46 -2.39 -18.96
N CYS A 160 -0.71 -3.26 -18.29
CA CYS A 160 0.58 -2.97 -17.71
C CYS A 160 1.61 -4.01 -18.19
N LYS A 161 2.89 -3.74 -17.93
CA LYS A 161 3.94 -4.76 -18.12
C LYS A 161 4.21 -5.44 -16.80
N GLY A 162 4.34 -6.76 -16.85
CA GLY A 162 4.59 -7.61 -15.69
C GLY A 162 4.32 -9.07 -16.01
N SER A 163 4.61 -9.96 -15.08
CA SER A 163 4.20 -11.36 -15.16
C SER A 163 4.12 -11.96 -13.75
N TRP A 164 3.22 -12.92 -13.57
CA TRP A 164 3.13 -13.69 -12.34
C TRP A 164 4.30 -14.66 -12.22
N ARG A 165 4.99 -14.61 -11.08
CA ARG A 165 6.11 -15.48 -10.75
C ARG A 165 5.76 -16.35 -9.54
N ILE A 166 6.21 -17.59 -9.60
CA ILE A 166 6.18 -18.50 -8.46
C ILE A 166 7.25 -18.07 -7.45
N SER A 167 6.91 -18.03 -6.17
CA SER A 167 7.87 -17.81 -5.09
C SER A 167 9.05 -18.79 -5.21
N SER A 168 10.25 -18.24 -5.29
CA SER A 168 11.52 -18.95 -5.46
C SER A 168 12.65 -18.03 -5.02
N PRO A 169 13.87 -18.53 -4.72
CA PRO A 169 14.95 -17.67 -4.27
C PRO A 169 15.25 -16.52 -5.25
N ALA A 170 15.24 -16.79 -6.55
CA ALA A 170 15.46 -15.78 -7.58
C ALA A 170 14.32 -14.75 -7.65
N ALA A 171 13.05 -15.19 -7.64
CA ALA A 171 11.92 -14.29 -7.70
C ALA A 171 11.76 -13.45 -6.43
N THR A 172 11.95 -14.05 -5.26
CA THR A 172 11.84 -13.39 -3.96
C THR A 172 12.92 -12.34 -3.79
N LYS A 173 14.17 -12.59 -4.20
CA LYS A 173 15.25 -11.59 -4.11
C LYS A 173 14.88 -10.26 -4.79
N GLU A 174 14.16 -10.33 -5.90
CA GLU A 174 13.76 -9.18 -6.73
C GLU A 174 12.39 -8.59 -6.34
N PHE A 175 11.69 -9.19 -5.38
CA PHE A 175 10.35 -8.76 -4.98
C PHE A 175 10.36 -7.90 -3.72
N ILE A 176 9.31 -7.11 -3.53
CA ILE A 176 9.16 -6.20 -2.39
C ILE A 176 9.11 -6.96 -1.06
N ALA A 177 9.90 -6.52 -0.08
CA ALA A 177 10.07 -7.22 1.18
C ALA A 177 8.79 -7.24 2.02
N ILE A 178 8.15 -6.06 2.18
CA ILE A 178 6.93 -5.94 2.99
C ILE A 178 5.80 -6.81 2.41
N GLY A 179 5.55 -6.69 1.10
CA GLY A 179 4.50 -7.45 0.42
C GLY A 179 4.74 -8.96 0.49
N TYR A 180 5.98 -9.42 0.33
CA TYR A 180 6.31 -10.83 0.48
C TYR A 180 6.11 -11.34 1.91
N PHE A 181 6.62 -10.62 2.92
CA PHE A 181 6.46 -11.01 4.31
C PHE A 181 4.99 -11.06 4.71
N PHE A 182 4.19 -10.09 4.27
CA PHE A 182 2.74 -10.08 4.44
C PHE A 182 2.13 -11.34 3.78
N GLY A 183 2.37 -11.54 2.48
CA GLY A 183 1.78 -12.67 1.75
C GLY A 183 2.18 -14.03 2.33
N LEU A 184 3.44 -14.18 2.76
CA LEU A 184 3.94 -15.40 3.40
C LEU A 184 3.23 -15.69 4.73
N GLN A 185 3.09 -14.68 5.60
CA GLN A 185 2.41 -14.86 6.88
C GLN A 185 0.93 -15.14 6.68
N LEU A 186 0.28 -14.42 5.76
CA LEU A 186 -1.13 -14.65 5.43
C LEU A 186 -1.35 -16.07 4.91
N HIS A 187 -0.50 -16.52 3.98
CA HIS A 187 -0.51 -17.88 3.45
C HIS A 187 -0.38 -18.93 4.57
N LYS A 188 0.56 -18.74 5.50
CA LYS A 188 0.78 -19.67 6.61
C LYS A 188 -0.38 -19.72 7.60
N ILE A 189 -0.93 -18.55 7.95
CA ILE A 189 -1.96 -18.43 8.99
C ILE A 189 -3.32 -18.92 8.46
N LEU A 190 -3.68 -18.53 7.23
CA LEU A 190 -4.96 -18.93 6.63
C LEU A 190 -4.88 -20.29 5.93
N ASN A 191 -3.68 -20.78 5.62
CA ASN A 191 -3.43 -22.01 4.87
C ASN A 191 -4.12 -22.01 3.49
N VAL A 192 -3.94 -20.93 2.73
CA VAL A 192 -4.52 -20.73 1.38
C VAL A 192 -3.49 -20.16 0.42
N PRO A 193 -3.61 -20.35 -0.92
CA PRO A 193 -2.79 -19.61 -1.88
C PRO A 193 -2.89 -18.10 -1.69
N VAL A 194 -1.79 -17.37 -1.94
CA VAL A 194 -1.78 -15.91 -1.85
C VAL A 194 -1.10 -15.31 -3.08
N GLY A 195 -1.73 -14.32 -3.68
CA GLY A 195 -1.17 -13.45 -4.71
C GLY A 195 -0.86 -12.08 -4.15
N ILE A 196 0.37 -11.59 -4.36
CA ILE A 196 0.75 -10.21 -4.03
C ILE A 196 1.07 -9.48 -5.32
N ILE A 197 0.32 -8.40 -5.56
CA ILE A 197 0.54 -7.47 -6.65
C ILE A 197 1.32 -6.28 -6.10
N ASN A 198 2.43 -5.94 -6.75
CA ASN A 198 3.29 -4.81 -6.42
C ASN A 198 3.12 -3.72 -7.48
N ALA A 199 2.64 -2.54 -7.07
CA ALA A 199 2.58 -1.32 -7.87
C ALA A 199 3.17 -0.14 -7.08
N THR A 200 4.50 -0.10 -6.96
CA THR A 200 5.22 0.89 -6.16
C THR A 200 6.20 1.70 -6.99
N TRP A 201 6.48 2.94 -6.60
CA TRP A 201 7.54 3.74 -7.21
C TRP A 201 8.19 4.72 -6.24
N GLY A 202 9.48 4.52 -5.95
CA GLY A 202 10.29 5.39 -5.11
C GLY A 202 10.27 6.86 -5.49
N GLY A 203 10.21 7.72 -4.47
CA GLY A 203 10.22 9.17 -4.61
C GLY A 203 8.87 9.80 -4.98
N THR A 204 7.83 9.01 -5.27
CA THR A 204 6.54 9.58 -5.66
C THR A 204 5.82 10.31 -4.54
N ILE A 205 5.13 11.40 -4.89
CA ILE A 205 4.16 12.07 -4.03
C ILE A 205 2.77 11.41 -4.13
N ILE A 206 1.89 11.57 -3.14
CA ILE A 206 0.56 10.95 -3.12
C ILE A 206 -0.30 11.39 -4.32
N GLU A 207 -0.13 12.61 -4.79
CA GLU A 207 -0.83 13.18 -5.95
C GLU A 207 -0.58 12.37 -7.22
N ALA A 208 0.53 11.64 -7.33
CA ALA A 208 0.79 10.78 -8.49
C ALA A 208 -0.19 9.58 -8.56
N TRP A 209 -0.83 9.22 -7.46
CA TRP A 209 -1.61 7.98 -7.27
C TRP A 209 -3.13 8.20 -7.17
N ILE A 210 -3.57 9.46 -7.20
CA ILE A 210 -4.97 9.86 -7.16
C ILE A 210 -5.45 10.11 -8.60
N ASP A 211 -6.64 9.62 -8.93
CA ASP A 211 -7.26 9.84 -10.24
C ASP A 211 -7.57 11.32 -10.49
N ALA A 212 -7.80 11.67 -11.76
CA ALA A 212 -8.02 13.06 -12.17
C ALA A 212 -9.25 13.72 -11.53
N GLU A 213 -10.33 12.98 -11.32
CA GLU A 213 -11.58 13.52 -10.75
C GLU A 213 -11.38 13.87 -9.28
N SER A 214 -10.82 12.93 -8.51
CA SER A 214 -10.57 13.10 -7.08
C SER A 214 -9.54 14.18 -6.76
N GLN A 215 -8.75 14.63 -7.74
CA GLN A 215 -7.81 15.73 -7.54
C GLN A 215 -8.40 17.13 -7.74
N LYS A 216 -9.58 17.25 -8.38
CA LYS A 216 -10.20 18.56 -8.63
C LYS A 216 -10.55 19.34 -7.36
N SER A 217 -10.68 18.65 -6.22
CA SER A 217 -10.94 19.28 -4.93
C SER A 217 -9.71 19.95 -4.29
N PHE A 218 -8.51 19.74 -4.83
CA PHE A 218 -7.26 20.26 -4.27
C PHE A 218 -6.73 21.42 -5.10
N THR A 219 -6.79 22.63 -4.55
CA THR A 219 -6.31 23.85 -5.21
C THR A 219 -4.78 23.97 -5.22
N ASP A 220 -4.08 23.17 -4.42
CA ASP A 220 -2.62 23.11 -4.34
C ASP A 220 -1.98 22.12 -5.35
N VAL A 221 -2.78 21.54 -6.25
CA VAL A 221 -2.32 20.61 -7.30
C VAL A 221 -2.45 21.26 -8.67
N ASP A 222 -1.33 21.36 -9.40
CA ASP A 222 -1.32 21.76 -10.81
C ASP A 222 -1.33 20.54 -11.74
N LEU A 223 -2.50 20.24 -12.31
CA LEU A 223 -2.67 19.11 -13.23
C LEU A 223 -1.96 19.31 -14.58
N ASN A 224 -1.56 20.53 -14.93
CA ASN A 224 -0.81 20.77 -16.18
C ASN A 224 0.58 20.13 -16.15
N LEU A 225 1.15 19.93 -14.94
CA LEU A 225 2.45 19.28 -14.74
C LEU A 225 2.48 17.84 -15.25
N LEU A 226 1.33 17.18 -15.41
CA LEU A 226 1.25 15.84 -16.00
C LEU A 226 1.85 15.81 -17.43
N ASN A 227 1.63 16.87 -18.20
CA ASN A 227 2.09 16.97 -19.60
C ASN A 227 3.46 17.65 -19.74
N ASP A 228 4.08 18.14 -18.66
CA ASP A 228 5.39 18.77 -18.72
C ASP A 228 6.50 17.70 -18.78
N GLU A 229 7.12 17.53 -19.94
CA GLU A 229 8.21 16.58 -20.16
C GLU A 229 9.45 16.84 -19.28
N LYS A 230 9.67 18.07 -18.84
CA LYS A 230 10.81 18.45 -17.99
C LYS A 230 10.53 18.23 -16.50
N PHE A 231 9.27 18.07 -16.12
CA PHE A 231 8.90 17.87 -14.74
C PHE A 231 9.25 16.45 -14.26
N PRO A 232 9.82 16.27 -13.06
CA PRO A 232 10.22 14.95 -12.58
C PRO A 232 9.03 14.00 -12.52
N VAL A 233 9.15 12.82 -13.14
CA VAL A 233 8.07 11.83 -13.28
C VAL A 233 7.41 11.50 -11.94
N PHE A 234 8.20 11.32 -10.89
CA PHE A 234 7.71 10.97 -9.55
C PHE A 234 6.93 12.11 -8.86
N GLN A 235 7.01 13.35 -9.35
CA GLN A 235 6.22 14.46 -8.82
C GLN A 235 5.00 14.79 -9.69
N LYS A 236 4.80 14.11 -10.82
CA LYS A 236 3.66 14.39 -11.71
C LYS A 236 2.36 13.86 -11.10
N PRO A 237 1.33 14.71 -10.90
CA PRO A 237 0.04 14.23 -10.42
C PRO A 237 -0.59 13.25 -11.42
N ILE A 238 -1.37 12.29 -10.95
CA ILE A 238 -2.12 11.27 -11.72
C ILE A 238 -1.23 10.24 -12.48
N SER A 239 0.04 10.55 -12.71
CA SER A 239 0.92 9.78 -13.61
C SER A 239 1.01 8.28 -13.27
N CYS A 240 1.17 7.95 -11.99
CA CYS A 240 1.27 6.57 -11.50
C CYS A 240 -0.10 5.91 -11.42
N PHE A 241 -1.15 6.66 -11.07
CA PHE A 241 -2.53 6.17 -11.16
C PHE A 241 -2.83 5.66 -12.57
N ASN A 242 -2.60 6.51 -13.58
CA ASN A 242 -2.84 6.21 -14.97
C ASN A 242 -2.03 5.01 -15.48
N GLY A 243 -0.73 5.00 -15.18
CA GLY A 243 0.19 4.01 -15.74
C GLY A 243 0.26 2.68 -14.99
N MET A 244 -0.07 2.67 -13.69
CA MET A 244 0.18 1.52 -12.81
C MET A 244 -1.04 1.04 -12.02
N ILE A 245 -2.05 1.88 -11.74
CA ILE A 245 -3.25 1.48 -10.96
C ILE A 245 -4.45 1.22 -11.87
N ALA A 246 -4.74 2.14 -12.79
CA ALA A 246 -5.81 2.00 -13.78
C ALA A 246 -5.84 0.64 -14.50
N PRO A 247 -4.70 0.06 -14.96
CA PRO A 247 -4.72 -1.26 -15.61
C PRO A 247 -5.07 -2.42 -14.66
N LEU A 248 -5.10 -2.21 -13.34
CA LEU A 248 -5.36 -3.24 -12.33
C LEU A 248 -6.82 -3.30 -11.89
N VAL A 249 -7.63 -2.29 -12.22
CA VAL A 249 -9.00 -2.07 -11.66
C VAL A 249 -9.96 -3.24 -11.90
N ASN A 250 -9.73 -4.04 -12.95
CA ASN A 250 -10.55 -5.23 -13.20
C ASN A 250 -10.13 -6.46 -12.39
N TYR A 251 -8.96 -6.47 -11.76
CA TYR A 251 -8.53 -7.60 -10.94
C TYR A 251 -9.20 -7.54 -9.57
N SER A 252 -9.90 -8.61 -9.19
CA SER A 252 -10.50 -8.70 -7.86
C SER A 252 -9.42 -8.85 -6.79
N LEU A 253 -9.56 -8.06 -5.72
CA LEU A 253 -8.62 -7.96 -4.62
C LEU A 253 -9.37 -8.12 -3.29
N ARG A 254 -8.67 -8.52 -2.24
CA ARG A 254 -9.18 -8.48 -0.87
C ARG A 254 -8.92 -7.14 -0.17
N GLY A 255 -7.84 -6.44 -0.53
CA GLY A 255 -7.47 -5.19 0.12
C GLY A 255 -6.17 -4.58 -0.39
N PHE A 256 -5.84 -3.43 0.19
CA PHE A 256 -4.68 -2.62 -0.18
C PHE A 256 -3.72 -2.45 1.01
N LEU A 257 -2.42 -2.48 0.70
CA LEU A 257 -1.34 -2.05 1.58
C LEU A 257 -0.65 -0.83 0.98
N TRP A 258 -0.48 0.22 1.78
CA TRP A 258 0.08 1.50 1.34
C TRP A 258 1.22 1.96 2.23
N TYR A 259 2.38 2.30 1.64
CA TYR A 259 3.46 2.93 2.40
C TYR A 259 4.08 4.07 1.59
N GLN A 260 3.64 5.28 1.92
CA GLN A 260 4.07 6.51 1.28
C GLN A 260 3.90 7.69 2.22
N GLY A 261 4.68 8.74 1.97
CA GLY A 261 4.49 10.04 2.58
C GLY A 261 5.78 10.85 2.64
N GLU A 262 6.94 10.21 2.55
CA GLU A 262 8.23 10.86 2.75
C GLU A 262 8.47 11.99 1.75
N SER A 263 8.00 11.83 0.50
CA SER A 263 8.04 12.89 -0.52
C SER A 263 7.04 14.02 -0.29
N ASN A 264 6.00 13.79 0.52
CA ASN A 264 4.99 14.78 0.90
C ASN A 264 5.30 15.49 2.22
N VAL A 265 6.43 15.20 2.89
CA VAL A 265 6.85 15.93 4.11
C VAL A 265 6.83 17.45 3.93
N PRO A 266 7.29 18.05 2.81
CA PRO A 266 7.15 19.50 2.60
C PRO A 266 5.72 20.01 2.39
N ARG A 267 4.76 19.10 2.15
CA ARG A 267 3.35 19.38 1.83
C ARG A 267 2.42 18.68 2.83
N PHE A 268 2.83 18.59 4.09
CA PHE A 268 2.13 17.81 5.10
C PHE A 268 0.70 18.28 5.32
N SER A 269 0.40 19.58 5.19
CA SER A 269 -0.86 20.20 5.61
C SER A 269 -2.11 19.64 4.93
N THR A 270 -2.00 19.14 3.69
CA THR A 270 -3.12 18.58 2.91
C THR A 270 -3.09 17.06 2.82
N TYR A 271 -2.16 16.39 3.51
CA TYR A 271 -1.92 14.96 3.32
C TYR A 271 -3.09 14.07 3.73
N ALA A 272 -3.72 14.31 4.88
CA ALA A 272 -4.85 13.49 5.35
C ALA A 272 -6.03 13.54 4.38
N ASP A 273 -6.34 14.72 3.85
CA ASP A 273 -7.47 14.90 2.92
C ASP A 273 -7.17 14.25 1.56
N LYS A 274 -5.93 14.33 1.08
CA LYS A 274 -5.47 13.61 -0.14
C LYS A 274 -5.48 12.10 0.05
N MET A 275 -5.08 11.62 1.22
CA MET A 275 -5.13 10.19 1.53
C MET A 275 -6.58 9.68 1.61
N LEU A 276 -7.49 10.47 2.19
CA LEU A 276 -8.92 10.17 2.16
C LEU A 276 -9.47 10.10 0.73
N ALA A 277 -9.07 11.03 -0.14
CA ALA A 277 -9.45 11.04 -1.56
C ALA A 277 -8.90 9.80 -2.30
N LEU A 278 -7.64 9.42 -2.05
CA LEU A 278 -7.03 8.21 -2.60
C LEU A 278 -7.82 6.95 -2.21
N ILE A 279 -8.10 6.79 -0.90
CA ILE A 279 -8.81 5.62 -0.39
C ILE A 279 -10.21 5.52 -1.01
N LYS A 280 -10.98 6.63 -1.03
CA LYS A 280 -12.33 6.66 -1.61
C LYS A 280 -12.33 6.40 -3.11
N SER A 281 -11.39 6.99 -3.83
CA SER A 281 -11.18 6.75 -5.26
C SER A 281 -10.97 5.27 -5.55
N TRP A 282 -10.03 4.63 -4.85
CA TRP A 282 -9.71 3.21 -5.08
C TRP A 282 -10.87 2.31 -4.67
N ARG A 283 -11.52 2.55 -3.53
CA ARG A 283 -12.72 1.82 -3.14
C ARG A 283 -13.85 1.91 -4.18
N THR A 284 -14.05 3.09 -4.75
CA THR A 284 -15.02 3.31 -5.84
C THR A 284 -14.64 2.50 -7.09
N LEU A 285 -13.37 2.51 -7.48
CA LEU A 285 -12.88 1.77 -8.65
C LEU A 285 -13.07 0.25 -8.50
N TRP A 286 -12.89 -0.28 -7.30
CA TRP A 286 -13.12 -1.68 -6.96
C TRP A 286 -14.56 -2.01 -6.55
N ALA A 287 -15.46 -1.02 -6.56
CA ALA A 287 -16.87 -1.14 -6.18
C ALA A 287 -17.08 -1.75 -4.77
N ASP A 288 -16.23 -1.37 -3.82
CA ASP A 288 -16.31 -1.79 -2.42
C ASP A 288 -15.90 -0.63 -1.50
N ASP A 289 -16.91 0.09 -0.98
CA ASP A 289 -16.76 1.25 -0.09
C ASP A 289 -16.17 0.92 1.29
N GLU A 290 -16.10 -0.37 1.64
CA GLU A 290 -15.53 -0.87 2.87
C GLU A 290 -14.27 -1.70 2.62
N MET A 291 -13.70 -1.69 1.41
CA MET A 291 -12.54 -2.51 1.10
C MET A 291 -11.36 -2.19 2.04
N PRO A 292 -10.73 -3.22 2.67
CA PRO A 292 -9.62 -3.02 3.58
C PRO A 292 -8.49 -2.17 2.98
N PHE A 293 -8.11 -1.11 3.69
CA PHE A 293 -7.01 -0.24 3.28
C PHE A 293 -6.08 0.04 4.46
N PHE A 294 -4.95 -0.66 4.53
CA PHE A 294 -3.98 -0.50 5.60
C PHE A 294 -2.77 0.26 5.10
N TYR A 295 -2.24 1.16 5.92
CA TYR A 295 -1.07 1.95 5.57
C TYR A 295 -0.03 2.02 6.67
N ALA A 296 1.21 2.37 6.34
CA ALA A 296 2.27 2.61 7.32
C ALA A 296 2.52 4.11 7.53
N GLU A 297 2.70 4.49 8.79
CA GLU A 297 3.29 5.75 9.20
C GLU A 297 4.70 5.89 8.60
N ILE A 298 5.07 7.07 8.10
CA ILE A 298 6.44 7.28 7.64
C ILE A 298 7.44 7.06 8.78
N ALA A 299 8.58 6.48 8.46
CA ALA A 299 9.59 6.20 9.46
C ALA A 299 10.17 7.51 10.02
N PRO A 300 10.53 7.56 11.32
CA PRO A 300 11.41 8.60 11.84
C PRO A 300 12.67 8.71 10.99
N TYR A 301 12.98 9.92 10.52
CA TYR A 301 14.15 10.18 9.69
C TYR A 301 14.62 11.64 9.85
N ASN A 302 15.93 11.85 9.84
CA ASN A 302 16.50 13.19 9.90
C ASN A 302 16.50 13.87 8.52
N TYR A 303 15.43 14.60 8.23
CA TYR A 303 15.29 15.32 6.97
C TYR A 303 16.33 16.44 6.75
N ALA A 304 16.99 16.94 7.80
CA ALA A 304 18.06 17.94 7.68
C ALA A 304 19.38 17.36 7.13
N ALA A 305 19.58 16.04 7.19
CA ALA A 305 20.82 15.41 6.72
C ALA A 305 21.04 15.58 5.20
N ASN A 306 19.95 15.65 4.43
CA ASN A 306 19.99 15.63 2.96
C ASN A 306 19.30 16.85 2.31
N ARG A 307 18.89 17.85 3.11
CA ARG A 307 18.24 19.08 2.63
C ARG A 307 18.79 20.31 3.36
N LEU A 308 19.55 21.12 2.63
CA LEU A 308 20.19 22.34 3.15
C LEU A 308 19.19 23.41 3.60
N ASP A 309 17.94 23.34 3.13
CA ASP A 309 16.83 24.24 3.48
C ASP A 309 16.07 23.80 4.74
N LEU A 310 16.37 22.61 5.28
CA LEU A 310 15.71 22.07 6.47
C LEU A 310 16.67 22.06 7.66
N THR A 311 16.15 22.44 8.83
CA THR A 311 16.90 22.35 10.10
C THR A 311 16.36 21.20 10.95
N GLU A 312 17.18 20.65 11.84
CA GLU A 312 16.72 19.60 12.79
C GLU A 312 15.58 20.08 13.70
N ALA A 313 15.40 21.40 13.85
CA ALA A 313 14.33 22.00 14.63
C ALA A 313 12.95 21.92 13.95
N GLN A 314 12.89 21.68 12.64
CA GLN A 314 11.62 21.51 11.95
C GLN A 314 10.96 20.18 12.32
N ILE A 315 9.62 20.19 12.31
CA ILE A 315 8.77 19.07 12.71
C ILE A 315 7.87 18.58 11.58
N ASN A 316 8.17 18.95 10.33
CA ASN A 316 7.33 18.66 9.15
C ASN A 316 6.98 17.18 9.01
N ALA A 317 7.91 16.27 9.31
CA ALA A 317 7.63 14.84 9.27
C ALA A 317 6.78 14.39 10.46
N ALA A 318 6.88 15.01 11.62
CA ALA A 318 5.92 14.78 12.72
C ALA A 318 4.51 15.26 12.34
N LEU A 319 4.40 16.42 11.68
CA LEU A 319 3.13 16.95 11.18
C LEU A 319 2.53 16.07 10.08
N LEU A 320 3.37 15.46 9.22
CA LEU A 320 2.90 14.46 8.26
C LEU A 320 2.38 13.20 8.98
N ARG A 321 3.11 12.69 9.97
CA ARG A 321 2.69 11.52 10.77
C ARG A 321 1.40 11.80 11.54
N GLU A 322 1.21 13.03 12.03
CA GLU A 322 -0.07 13.50 12.59
C GLU A 322 -1.20 13.42 11.54
N GLN A 323 -0.96 13.84 10.30
CA GLN A 323 -1.94 13.68 9.22
C GLN A 323 -2.22 12.19 8.92
N GLN A 324 -1.20 11.33 8.91
CA GLN A 324 -1.39 9.89 8.74
C GLN A 324 -2.26 9.32 9.88
N ALA A 325 -1.97 9.65 11.14
CA ALA A 325 -2.78 9.22 12.27
C ALA A 325 -4.25 9.69 12.18
N ARG A 326 -4.46 10.94 11.74
CA ARG A 326 -5.81 11.53 11.57
C ARG A 326 -6.68 10.72 10.61
N VAL A 327 -6.13 10.10 9.57
CA VAL A 327 -6.88 9.33 8.56
C VAL A 327 -7.69 8.18 9.18
N MET A 328 -7.20 7.56 10.27
CA MET A 328 -7.94 6.49 10.96
C MET A 328 -9.29 6.95 11.52
N GLY A 329 -9.44 8.24 11.82
CA GLY A 329 -10.69 8.82 12.30
C GLY A 329 -11.60 9.36 11.20
N LEU A 330 -11.20 9.30 9.92
CA LEU A 330 -11.93 9.91 8.81
C LEU A 330 -12.76 8.91 7.99
N ILE A 331 -12.43 7.62 8.04
CA ILE A 331 -13.08 6.58 7.23
C ILE A 331 -12.92 5.20 7.89
N ASN A 332 -13.88 4.30 7.69
CA ASN A 332 -13.88 2.96 8.26
C ASN A 332 -12.99 1.98 7.48
N ASN A 333 -12.71 0.84 8.12
CA ASN A 333 -11.89 -0.26 7.60
C ASN A 333 -10.53 0.16 7.05
N VAL A 334 -9.90 1.09 7.77
CA VAL A 334 -8.53 1.52 7.57
C VAL A 334 -7.72 1.33 8.85
N GLY A 335 -6.41 1.21 8.71
CA GLY A 335 -5.53 1.00 9.85
C GLY A 335 -4.12 1.48 9.57
N MET A 336 -3.52 2.14 10.54
CA MET A 336 -2.14 2.63 10.46
C MET A 336 -1.20 1.68 11.19
N VAL A 337 -0.13 1.26 10.52
CA VAL A 337 1.06 0.67 11.12
C VAL A 337 1.95 1.81 11.60
N CYS A 338 2.01 2.02 12.91
CA CYS A 338 2.98 2.93 13.51
C CYS A 338 4.40 2.36 13.37
N THR A 339 5.41 3.21 13.15
CA THR A 339 6.80 2.79 12.83
C THR A 339 7.86 3.42 13.73
N ASN A 340 7.46 4.24 14.71
CA ASN A 340 8.37 5.00 15.58
C ASN A 340 9.30 4.15 16.46
N ASP A 341 9.06 2.85 16.62
CA ASP A 341 9.90 1.89 17.35
C ASP A 341 10.57 0.85 16.43
N LEU A 342 10.38 0.96 15.11
CA LEU A 342 10.93 0.03 14.09
C LEU A 342 12.16 0.60 13.38
N VAL A 343 12.76 1.66 13.91
CA VAL A 343 13.97 2.28 13.40
C VAL A 343 15.05 2.24 14.48
N PHE A 344 16.27 1.89 14.11
CA PHE A 344 17.39 1.90 15.05
C PHE A 344 18.01 3.30 15.17
N PRO A 345 18.58 3.68 16.32
CA PRO A 345 19.24 4.98 16.48
C PRO A 345 20.32 5.29 15.43
N TYR A 346 21.04 4.26 14.94
CA TYR A 346 22.06 4.43 13.91
C TYR A 346 21.50 4.60 12.49
N GLU A 347 20.20 4.36 12.29
CA GLU A 347 19.49 4.59 11.01
C GLU A 347 18.92 6.01 10.92
N ARG A 348 19.31 6.92 11.82
CA ARG A 348 18.80 8.31 11.88
C ARG A 348 18.84 9.04 10.54
N ASP A 349 19.92 8.85 9.79
CA ASP A 349 20.16 9.47 8.49
C ASP A 349 19.93 8.47 7.33
N GLU A 350 19.24 7.35 7.60
CA GLU A 350 18.77 6.40 6.59
C GLU A 350 17.24 6.49 6.45
N ILE A 351 16.76 6.91 5.27
CA ILE A 351 15.33 7.10 5.01
C ILE A 351 14.60 5.77 4.75
N HIS A 352 15.34 4.69 4.52
CA HIS A 352 14.84 3.33 4.32
C HIS A 352 15.26 2.40 5.46
N PRO A 353 14.58 2.40 6.62
CA PRO A 353 14.94 1.53 7.74
C PRO A 353 14.90 0.04 7.37
N SER A 354 15.78 -0.74 7.97
CA SER A 354 16.00 -2.15 7.64
C SER A 354 14.88 -3.09 8.10
N ASN A 355 14.10 -2.71 9.12
CA ASN A 355 13.07 -3.56 9.74
C ASN A 355 11.75 -3.61 8.94
N LYS A 356 11.79 -4.18 7.73
CA LYS A 356 10.59 -4.39 6.89
C LYS A 356 9.70 -5.52 7.39
N VAL A 357 10.28 -6.50 8.08
CA VAL A 357 9.56 -7.67 8.58
C VAL A 357 8.53 -7.28 9.63
N ASP A 358 8.86 -6.40 10.58
CA ASP A 358 7.90 -6.03 11.64
C ASP A 358 6.84 -5.04 11.14
N VAL A 359 7.14 -4.21 10.13
CA VAL A 359 6.13 -3.44 9.39
C VAL A 359 5.11 -4.39 8.75
N ALA A 360 5.57 -5.43 8.04
CA ALA A 360 4.70 -6.43 7.43
C ALA A 360 3.89 -7.23 8.46
N LYS A 361 4.46 -7.58 9.62
CA LYS A 361 3.72 -8.24 10.71
C LYS A 361 2.58 -7.36 11.22
N ARG A 362 2.80 -6.05 11.39
CA ARG A 362 1.74 -5.13 11.82
C ARG A 362 0.64 -4.98 10.77
N PHE A 363 0.98 -4.98 9.47
CA PHE A 363 -0.03 -5.08 8.41
C PHE A 363 -0.85 -6.37 8.50
N ILE A 364 -0.22 -7.49 8.81
CA ILE A 364 -0.91 -8.77 8.99
C ILE A 364 -1.90 -8.72 10.14
N TYR A 365 -1.54 -8.11 11.28
CA TYR A 365 -2.47 -8.00 12.40
C TYR A 365 -3.73 -7.20 12.03
N TRP A 366 -3.57 -6.10 11.30
CA TRP A 366 -4.70 -5.34 10.76
C TRP A 366 -5.58 -6.19 9.83
N ALA A 367 -4.98 -6.90 8.88
CA ALA A 367 -5.73 -7.76 7.96
C ALA A 367 -6.47 -8.89 8.69
N LEU A 368 -5.80 -9.61 9.58
CA LEU A 368 -6.42 -10.71 10.34
C LEU A 368 -7.56 -10.23 11.23
N ARG A 369 -7.35 -9.11 11.95
CA ARG A 369 -8.36 -8.51 12.84
C ARG A 369 -9.60 -8.08 12.06
N ASN A 370 -9.40 -7.26 11.02
CA ASN A 370 -10.49 -6.53 10.36
C ASN A 370 -11.12 -7.29 9.20
N THR A 371 -10.42 -8.27 8.62
CA THR A 371 -10.85 -8.93 7.37
C THR A 371 -11.10 -10.43 7.55
N TYR A 372 -10.33 -11.11 8.42
CA TYR A 372 -10.38 -12.58 8.54
C TYR A 372 -10.93 -13.09 9.86
N GLY A 373 -11.69 -12.25 10.58
CA GLY A 373 -12.50 -12.68 11.73
C GLY A 373 -11.72 -12.92 13.02
N PHE A 374 -10.46 -12.51 13.13
CA PHE A 374 -9.71 -12.61 14.38
C PHE A 374 -10.20 -11.58 15.42
N GLY A 375 -10.74 -10.45 14.97
CA GLY A 375 -11.32 -9.42 15.82
C GLY A 375 -10.39 -8.98 16.96
N GLU A 376 -10.97 -8.70 18.12
CA GLU A 376 -10.28 -8.16 19.29
C GLU A 376 -9.21 -9.10 19.90
N ALA A 377 -9.06 -10.33 19.40
CA ALA A 377 -7.95 -11.20 19.80
C ALA A 377 -6.58 -10.65 19.35
N LEU A 378 -6.55 -9.73 18.38
CA LEU A 378 -5.34 -9.09 17.89
C LEU A 378 -5.35 -7.58 18.20
N SER A 379 -4.35 -7.12 18.94
CA SER A 379 -4.11 -5.70 19.14
C SER A 379 -3.29 -5.14 17.98
N VAL A 380 -3.83 -4.11 17.32
CA VAL A 380 -3.30 -3.53 16.08
C VAL A 380 -2.85 -2.08 16.22
N ILE A 381 -3.24 -1.44 17.32
CA ILE A 381 -2.89 -0.07 17.65
C ILE A 381 -2.51 0.03 19.12
N GLY A 382 -1.47 0.81 19.40
CA GLY A 382 -1.01 1.05 20.76
C GLY A 382 -1.75 2.22 21.42
N PRO A 383 -1.21 2.72 22.55
CA PRO A 383 -1.78 3.84 23.28
C PRO A 383 -1.93 5.08 22.38
N GLN A 384 -3.12 5.68 22.41
CA GLN A 384 -3.46 6.91 21.68
C GLN A 384 -3.80 8.01 22.67
N TYR A 385 -3.24 9.20 22.48
CA TYR A 385 -3.53 10.33 23.36
C TYR A 385 -5.03 10.65 23.36
N LYS A 386 -5.60 10.81 24.56
CA LYS A 386 -7.00 11.16 24.76
C LYS A 386 -7.16 12.56 25.35
N SER A 387 -6.45 12.85 26.44
CA SER A 387 -6.61 14.10 27.18
C SER A 387 -5.42 14.40 28.06
N MET A 388 -5.21 15.68 28.37
CA MET A 388 -4.25 16.16 29.35
C MET A 388 -4.94 16.92 30.49
N LYS A 389 -4.37 16.83 31.70
CA LYS A 389 -4.73 17.64 32.86
C LYS A 389 -3.47 18.12 33.57
N VAL A 390 -3.42 19.40 33.94
CA VAL A 390 -2.30 19.97 34.69
C VAL A 390 -2.58 19.85 36.19
N GLU A 391 -1.64 19.29 36.94
CA GLU A 391 -1.71 19.15 38.39
C GLU A 391 -0.35 19.44 39.03
N LYS A 392 -0.25 20.51 39.83
CA LYS A 392 0.95 20.86 40.61
C LYS A 392 2.25 20.86 39.77
N GLY A 393 2.23 21.50 38.61
CA GLY A 393 3.37 21.59 37.69
C GLY A 393 3.67 20.31 36.89
N ARG A 394 2.82 19.28 36.99
CA ARG A 394 2.89 18.04 36.19
C ARG A 394 1.72 17.99 35.22
N VAL A 395 1.91 17.28 34.11
CA VAL A 395 0.81 16.97 33.18
C VAL A 395 0.46 15.50 33.31
N ILE A 396 -0.80 15.22 33.66
CA ILE A 396 -1.38 13.88 33.65
C ILE A 396 -2.02 13.65 32.29
N LEU A 397 -1.48 12.71 31.53
CA LEU A 397 -1.98 12.29 30.23
C LEU A 397 -2.82 11.02 30.40
N SER A 398 -3.95 10.96 29.70
CA SER A 398 -4.77 9.74 29.58
C SER A 398 -4.74 9.23 28.15
N PHE A 399 -4.80 7.92 28.00
CA PHE A 399 -4.69 7.25 26.71
C PHE A 399 -5.85 6.26 26.48
N ASP A 400 -6.32 6.19 25.24
CA ASP A 400 -7.13 5.10 24.70
C ASP A 400 -6.21 4.02 24.07
N GLY A 401 -6.74 2.88 23.62
CA GLY A 401 -5.93 1.81 23.01
C GLY A 401 -4.98 1.13 23.99
N VAL A 402 -5.36 1.11 25.27
CA VAL A 402 -4.60 0.50 26.35
C VAL A 402 -5.36 -0.73 26.87
N ASP A 403 -4.83 -1.91 26.57
CA ASP A 403 -5.42 -3.20 26.98
C ASP A 403 -4.72 -3.76 28.23
N GLY A 404 -5.42 -4.63 28.97
CA GLY A 404 -4.83 -5.48 30.02
C GLY A 404 -4.09 -4.71 31.11
N GLU A 405 -2.79 -5.01 31.27
CA GLU A 405 -1.90 -4.44 32.30
C GLU A 405 -1.49 -2.98 32.06
N GLY A 406 -2.04 -2.34 31.02
CA GLY A 406 -1.85 -0.92 30.79
C GLY A 406 -0.76 -0.57 29.80
N ILE A 407 -0.24 0.65 29.97
CA ILE A 407 0.91 1.15 29.23
C ILE A 407 2.16 0.37 29.63
N MET A 408 2.87 -0.22 28.68
CA MET A 408 4.12 -0.93 28.89
C MET A 408 5.32 -0.04 28.65
N ILE A 409 6.32 -0.21 29.51
CA ILE A 409 7.54 0.59 29.52
C ILE A 409 8.73 -0.37 29.60
N LYS A 410 9.76 -0.11 28.79
CA LYS A 410 11.07 -0.76 28.86
C LYS A 410 12.12 0.27 29.29
N GLY A 411 12.52 0.24 30.56
CA GLY A 411 13.47 1.21 31.14
C GLY A 411 12.83 2.56 31.44
N ASP A 412 13.57 3.66 31.25
CA ASP A 412 13.04 5.01 31.38
C ASP A 412 12.13 5.36 30.19
N ILE A 413 11.07 6.13 30.43
CA ILE A 413 10.20 6.59 29.35
C ILE A 413 10.91 7.70 28.56
N ASN A 414 11.08 7.50 27.25
CA ASN A 414 11.75 8.44 26.36
C ASN A 414 10.76 9.16 25.43
N GLY A 415 11.18 10.30 24.89
CA GLY A 415 10.48 10.97 23.79
C GLY A 415 9.44 12.03 24.19
N PHE A 416 9.25 12.30 25.49
CA PHE A 416 8.38 13.38 25.96
C PHE A 416 9.10 14.73 26.02
N GLU A 417 8.39 15.77 25.58
CA GLU A 417 8.76 17.17 25.75
C GLU A 417 7.57 17.98 26.26
N ILE A 418 7.82 19.02 27.05
CA ILE A 418 6.80 19.85 27.68
C ILE A 418 7.16 21.33 27.49
N ALA A 419 6.16 22.18 27.29
CA ALA A 419 6.33 23.62 27.13
C ALA A 419 5.37 24.40 28.03
N GLY A 420 5.83 25.58 28.46
CA GLY A 420 5.00 26.59 29.10
C GLY A 420 4.36 27.52 28.07
N SER A 421 3.79 28.64 28.53
CA SER A 421 3.19 29.65 27.66
C SER A 421 4.18 30.36 26.74
N ASP A 422 5.49 30.22 27.00
CA ASP A 422 6.58 30.70 26.15
C ASP A 422 6.80 29.85 24.88
N GLN A 423 6.10 28.72 24.77
CA GLN A 423 6.15 27.78 23.66
C GLN A 423 7.51 27.11 23.45
N VAL A 424 8.39 27.16 24.44
CA VAL A 424 9.71 26.51 24.39
C VAL A 424 9.58 25.10 24.96
N PHE A 425 9.82 24.10 24.11
CA PHE A 425 9.78 22.69 24.51
C PHE A 425 11.09 22.27 25.18
N TYR A 426 10.97 21.65 26.36
CA TYR A 426 12.06 21.04 27.10
C TYR A 426 11.84 19.53 27.24
N PRO A 427 12.91 18.70 27.25
CA PRO A 427 12.81 17.29 27.60
C PRO A 427 12.08 17.10 28.92
N ALA A 428 11.22 16.09 28.98
CA ALA A 428 10.40 15.79 30.13
C ALA A 428 10.56 14.34 30.58
N MET A 429 10.58 14.15 31.90
CA MET A 429 10.49 12.83 32.51
C MET A 429 9.03 12.38 32.49
N ALA A 430 8.78 11.09 32.27
CA ALA A 430 7.45 10.51 32.36
C ALA A 430 7.44 9.26 33.25
N SER A 431 6.32 9.03 33.93
CA SER A 431 6.13 7.90 34.86
C SER A 431 4.67 7.42 34.87
N LYS A 432 4.43 6.14 35.18
CA LYS A 432 3.07 5.61 35.33
C LYS A 432 2.35 6.27 36.50
N VAL A 433 1.04 6.49 36.35
CA VAL A 433 0.17 6.92 37.44
C VAL A 433 -0.54 5.70 38.02
N PHE A 434 -0.23 5.29 39.24
CA PHE A 434 -0.95 4.19 39.88
C PHE A 434 -2.15 4.71 40.70
N PRO A 435 -3.30 4.01 40.69
CA PRO A 435 -3.56 2.72 40.03
C PRO A 435 -4.03 2.83 38.56
N ASN A 436 -4.04 4.02 37.95
CA ASN A 436 -4.55 4.27 36.60
C ASN A 436 -3.59 3.80 35.49
N LEU A 437 -3.72 2.55 35.07
CA LEU A 437 -2.80 1.90 34.14
C LEU A 437 -2.77 2.49 32.71
N ASN A 438 -3.71 3.36 32.37
CA ASN A 438 -3.78 4.09 31.10
C ASN A 438 -3.33 5.56 31.21
N GLN A 439 -2.64 5.93 32.30
CA GLN A 439 -2.18 7.29 32.54
C GLN A 439 -0.66 7.40 32.74
N LEU A 440 -0.10 8.49 32.22
CA LEU A 440 1.28 8.89 32.48
C LEU A 440 1.33 10.29 33.09
N SER A 441 2.21 10.49 34.07
CA SER A 441 2.58 11.81 34.59
C SER A 441 3.86 12.26 33.92
N VAL A 442 3.82 13.44 33.29
CA VAL A 442 4.93 14.08 32.58
C VAL A 442 5.36 15.35 33.32
N PHE A 443 6.67 15.57 33.44
CA PHE A 443 7.26 16.65 34.24
C PHE A 443 8.60 17.13 33.67
N SER A 444 8.88 18.44 33.78
CA SER A 444 10.20 19.02 33.58
C SER A 444 10.45 20.09 34.63
N ASP A 445 11.66 20.11 35.21
CA ASP A 445 12.09 21.12 36.18
C ASP A 445 12.21 22.53 35.57
N LYS A 446 12.31 22.60 34.24
CA LYS A 446 12.38 23.85 33.47
C LYS A 446 11.02 24.48 33.18
N VAL A 447 9.91 23.77 33.43
CA VAL A 447 8.56 24.22 33.08
C VAL A 447 7.64 24.15 34.29
N THR A 448 7.46 25.28 34.98
CA THR A 448 6.64 25.37 36.19
C THR A 448 5.14 25.38 35.90
N GLU A 449 4.73 25.95 34.77
CA GLU A 449 3.33 26.09 34.34
C GLU A 449 3.15 25.46 32.95
N PRO A 450 3.06 24.12 32.86
CA PRO A 450 3.01 23.45 31.57
C PRO A 450 1.65 23.66 30.89
N VAL A 451 1.69 23.96 29.60
CA VAL A 451 0.48 24.15 28.76
C VAL A 451 0.45 23.19 27.57
N ALA A 452 1.58 22.59 27.19
CA ALA A 452 1.68 21.67 26.07
C ALA A 452 2.62 20.51 26.33
N VAL A 453 2.30 19.33 25.77
CA VAL A 453 3.12 18.13 25.78
C VAL A 453 3.21 17.55 24.37
N ARG A 454 4.39 17.01 24.03
CA ARG A 454 4.66 16.26 22.81
C ARG A 454 5.27 14.91 23.15
N TYR A 455 4.92 13.87 22.40
CA TYR A 455 5.56 12.55 22.44
C TYR A 455 6.05 12.15 21.05
N CYS A 456 7.36 11.96 20.92
CA CYS A 456 8.03 11.61 19.65
C CYS A 456 7.68 12.53 18.46
N PHE A 457 7.28 13.77 18.74
CA PHE A 457 6.79 14.75 17.76
C PHE A 457 7.93 15.57 17.14
N LYS A 458 8.88 14.86 16.52
CA LYS A 458 10.03 15.42 15.79
C LYS A 458 10.20 14.75 14.43
N ASN A 459 11.08 15.25 13.58
CA ASN A 459 11.42 14.54 12.35
C ASN A 459 12.03 13.15 12.63
N PHE A 460 12.97 13.08 13.57
CA PHE A 460 13.50 11.83 14.10
C PHE A 460 13.31 11.76 15.61
N ALA A 461 12.50 10.81 16.07
CA ALA A 461 12.37 10.44 17.47
C ALA A 461 11.89 8.99 17.56
N ILE A 462 12.59 8.19 18.36
CA ILE A 462 12.24 6.80 18.64
C ILE A 462 11.50 6.74 19.97
N GLY A 463 10.36 6.04 19.99
CA GLY A 463 9.57 5.80 21.18
C GLY A 463 9.86 4.43 21.80
N ASN A 464 9.65 4.29 23.12
CA ASN A 464 9.78 3.01 23.82
C ASN A 464 8.55 2.64 24.67
N VAL A 465 7.45 3.37 24.49
CA VAL A 465 6.16 3.11 25.13
C VAL A 465 5.26 2.31 24.20
N SER A 466 4.63 1.27 24.73
CA SER A 466 3.73 0.38 23.97
C SER A 466 2.56 -0.09 24.82
N ASN A 467 1.63 -0.86 24.25
CA ASN A 467 0.70 -1.67 25.03
C ASN A 467 1.30 -3.06 25.34
N VAL A 468 0.56 -3.90 26.07
CA VAL A 468 0.98 -5.26 26.46
C VAL A 468 1.29 -6.18 25.27
N TYR A 469 0.72 -5.90 24.10
CA TYR A 469 0.93 -6.66 22.87
C TYR A 469 2.08 -6.10 22.01
N GLY A 470 2.79 -5.09 22.50
CA GLY A 470 3.94 -4.49 21.80
C GLY A 470 3.57 -3.55 20.65
N GLN A 471 2.32 -3.05 20.58
CA GLN A 471 1.97 -1.97 19.66
C GLN A 471 2.42 -0.63 20.26
N PRO A 472 3.19 0.19 19.54
CA PRO A 472 3.79 1.39 20.09
C PRO A 472 2.75 2.50 20.31
N MET A 473 3.03 3.37 21.28
CA MET A 473 2.27 4.61 21.45
C MET A 473 2.41 5.48 20.21
N VAL A 474 1.28 5.92 19.68
CA VAL A 474 1.23 6.78 18.50
C VAL A 474 1.80 8.16 18.86
N PRO A 475 2.75 8.71 18.08
CA PRO A 475 3.26 10.07 18.30
C PRO A 475 2.13 11.11 18.31
N PHE A 476 2.22 12.10 19.21
CA PHE A 476 1.19 13.13 19.34
C PHE A 476 1.75 14.45 19.90
N ARG A 477 0.92 15.50 19.78
CA ARG A 477 1.08 16.77 20.47
C ARG A 477 -0.23 17.21 21.10
N THR A 478 -0.17 18.10 22.09
CA THR A 478 -1.36 18.72 22.69
C THR A 478 -1.52 20.19 22.33
N ASP A 479 -0.50 20.80 21.71
CA ASP A 479 -0.56 22.16 21.17
C ASP A 479 -1.10 22.19 19.73
N SER A 480 -1.41 23.40 19.26
CA SER A 480 -1.81 23.68 17.88
C SER A 480 -0.91 24.74 17.22
N TRP A 481 0.32 24.90 17.72
CA TRP A 481 1.25 25.95 17.27
C TRP A 481 1.93 25.62 15.96
#